data_AF-A0A2A6Z8X9-F1
#
_entry.id   AF-A0A2A6Z8X9-F1
#
_cell.length_a   1.000
_cell.length_b   1.000
_cell.length_c   1.000
_cell.angle_alpha   90.00
_cell.angle_beta   90.00
_cell.angle_gamma   90.00
#
_symmetry.space_group_name_H-M   'P 1'
#
loop_
_entity.id
_entity.type
_entity.pdbx_description
1 polymer ?
#
loop_
_entity_poly.entity_id
_entity_poly.type
_entity_poly.pdbx_seq_one_letter_code
_entity_poly.pdbx_strand_id
1 'polypeptide(L)'
;MTQRELAQRINVGNTTLSQYESGARVPSDEVKLKIAMVFGVSVDYLLGATDSREPKSKMPAASAVAQRPAEVAITGELHNLSDRQLDRLMGYIQALKELPDSTTPQNVAIAEKNASEENSSAAG
;
A
#
# COMPACT_ATOMS: atom_id res chain seq x y z
N MET A 1 -21.88 -22.64 -7.62
CA MET A 1 -20.71 -23.35 -8.19
C MET A 1 -20.79 -24.80 -7.74
N THR A 2 -20.68 -25.74 -8.67
CA THR A 2 -20.64 -27.18 -8.36
C THR A 2 -19.20 -27.64 -8.04
N GLN A 3 -19.04 -28.78 -7.37
CA GLN A 3 -17.72 -29.37 -7.10
C GLN A 3 -16.93 -29.61 -8.39
N ARG A 4 -17.61 -30.06 -9.46
CA ARG A 4 -16.99 -30.29 -10.77
C ARG A 4 -16.49 -28.99 -11.42
N GLU A 5 -17.26 -27.91 -11.30
CA GLU A 5 -16.84 -26.58 -11.78
C GLU A 5 -15.65 -26.03 -10.99
N LEU A 6 -15.65 -26.19 -9.66
CA LEU A 6 -14.53 -25.77 -8.82
C LEU A 6 -13.27 -26.55 -9.18
N ALA A 7 -13.37 -27.88 -9.31
CA ALA A 7 -12.25 -28.75 -9.67
C ALA A 7 -11.61 -28.31 -11.01
N GLN A 8 -12.44 -27.97 -12.00
CA GLN A 8 -11.98 -27.42 -13.27
C GLN A 8 -11.27 -26.07 -13.09
N ARG A 9 -11.83 -25.14 -12.32
CA ARG A 9 -11.26 -23.80 -12.08
C ARG A 9 -9.89 -23.85 -11.39
N ILE A 10 -9.69 -24.79 -10.47
CA ILE A 10 -8.40 -24.95 -9.74
C ILE A 10 -7.48 -26.01 -10.38
N ASN A 11 -7.87 -26.56 -11.53
CA ASN A 11 -7.15 -27.56 -12.31
C ASN A 11 -6.80 -28.84 -11.52
N VAL A 12 -7.79 -29.44 -10.86
CA VAL A 12 -7.67 -30.73 -10.18
C VAL A 12 -8.78 -31.69 -10.61
N GLY A 13 -8.58 -32.98 -10.37
CA GLY A 13 -9.63 -33.99 -10.55
C GLY A 13 -10.74 -33.84 -9.51
N ASN A 14 -11.98 -34.20 -9.88
CA ASN A 14 -13.13 -34.12 -8.97
C ASN A 14 -12.91 -34.95 -7.69
N THR A 15 -12.40 -36.18 -7.84
CA THR A 15 -12.02 -37.05 -6.72
C THR A 15 -10.98 -36.40 -5.80
N THR A 16 -10.01 -35.69 -6.37
CA THR A 16 -8.98 -34.97 -5.61
C THR A 16 -9.61 -33.85 -4.79
N LEU A 17 -10.56 -33.09 -5.37
CA LEU A 17 -11.30 -32.07 -4.64
C LEU A 17 -12.14 -32.68 -3.50
N SER A 18 -12.81 -33.81 -3.73
CA SER A 18 -13.54 -34.52 -2.68
C SER A 18 -12.63 -34.99 -1.54
N GLN A 19 -11.40 -35.40 -1.83
CA GLN A 19 -10.40 -35.75 -0.82
C GLN A 19 -9.94 -34.53 0.00
N TYR A 20 -9.90 -33.34 -0.62
CA TYR A 20 -9.63 -32.10 0.11
C TYR A 20 -10.76 -31.76 1.08
N GLU A 21 -12.02 -31.83 0.62
CA GLU A 21 -13.19 -31.50 1.45
C GLU A 21 -13.41 -32.47 2.61
N SER A 22 -13.06 -33.74 2.43
CA SER A 22 -13.12 -34.76 3.48
C SER A 22 -11.90 -34.77 4.42
N GLY A 23 -10.88 -33.95 4.14
CA GLY A 23 -9.62 -33.95 4.90
C GLY A 23 -8.72 -35.16 4.65
N ALA A 24 -9.09 -36.07 3.73
CA ALA A 24 -8.28 -37.22 3.35
C ALA A 24 -6.97 -36.83 2.67
N ARG A 25 -6.92 -35.63 2.08
CA ARG A 25 -5.71 -35.06 1.46
C ARG A 25 -5.58 -33.58 1.76
N VAL A 26 -4.34 -33.13 1.96
CA VAL A 26 -4.02 -31.71 2.11
C VAL A 26 -3.69 -31.11 0.73
N PRO A 27 -4.33 -29.99 0.33
CA PRO A 27 -3.97 -29.30 -0.92
C PRO A 27 -2.57 -28.68 -0.85
N SER A 28 -1.89 -28.55 -2.00
CA SER A 28 -0.65 -27.75 -2.09
C SER A 28 -0.94 -26.26 -1.92
N ASP A 29 0.09 -25.47 -1.64
CA ASP A 29 -0.07 -24.02 -1.46
C ASP A 29 -0.58 -23.32 -2.73
N GLU A 30 -0.17 -23.81 -3.92
CA GLU A 30 -0.70 -23.34 -5.20
C GLU A 30 -2.21 -23.59 -5.31
N VAL A 31 -2.68 -24.77 -4.90
CA VAL A 31 -4.11 -25.11 -4.91
C VAL A 31 -4.88 -24.29 -3.88
N LYS A 32 -4.34 -24.09 -2.67
CA LYS A 32 -4.93 -23.20 -1.65
C LYS A 32 -5.09 -21.78 -2.19
N LEU A 33 -4.08 -21.27 -2.88
CA LEU A 33 -4.12 -19.93 -3.49
C LEU A 33 -5.20 -19.84 -4.57
N LYS A 34 -5.30 -20.85 -5.44
CA LYS A 34 -6.36 -20.93 -6.47
C LYS A 34 -7.75 -20.98 -5.85
N ILE A 35 -7.94 -21.77 -4.78
CA ILE A 35 -9.20 -21.82 -4.03
C ILE A 35 -9.54 -20.45 -3.46
N ALA A 36 -8.60 -19.81 -2.78
CA ALA A 36 -8.76 -18.48 -2.20
C ALA A 36 -9.16 -17.44 -3.27
N MET A 37 -8.51 -17.46 -4.44
CA MET A 37 -8.85 -16.59 -5.58
C MET A 37 -10.25 -16.85 -6.14
N VAL A 38 -10.66 -18.11 -6.29
CA VAL A 38 -12.00 -18.47 -6.81
C VAL A 38 -13.11 -17.96 -5.88
N PHE A 39 -12.88 -17.99 -4.57
CA PHE A 39 -13.85 -17.53 -3.57
C PHE A 39 -13.69 -16.05 -3.18
N GLY A 40 -12.64 -15.37 -3.66
CA GLY A 40 -12.35 -13.98 -3.30
C GLY A 40 -12.03 -13.80 -1.82
N VAL A 41 -11.37 -14.78 -1.20
CA VAL A 41 -11.01 -14.75 0.24
C VAL A 41 -9.51 -14.75 0.45
N SER A 42 -9.07 -14.44 1.66
CA SER A 42 -7.69 -14.57 2.10
C SER A 42 -7.30 -16.05 2.31
N VAL A 43 -6.02 -16.37 2.11
CA VAL A 43 -5.50 -17.70 2.45
C VAL A 43 -5.59 -17.94 3.96
N ASP A 44 -5.39 -16.90 4.77
CA ASP A 44 -5.53 -16.97 6.23
C ASP A 44 -6.95 -17.40 6.63
N TYR A 45 -7.98 -16.85 5.97
CA TYR A 45 -9.37 -17.26 6.16
C TYR A 45 -9.60 -18.70 5.72
N LEU A 46 -9.08 -19.07 4.54
CA LEU A 46 -9.20 -20.44 4.02
C LEU A 46 -8.59 -21.49 4.98
N LEU A 47 -7.53 -21.12 5.69
CA LEU A 47 -6.84 -21.98 6.67
C LEU A 47 -7.41 -21.89 8.09
N GLY A 48 -8.39 -21.03 8.34
CA GLY A 48 -8.95 -20.81 9.68
C GLY A 48 -8.02 -20.07 10.64
N ALA A 49 -7.02 -19.35 10.13
CA ALA A 49 -6.14 -18.51 10.94
C ALA A 49 -6.78 -17.15 11.32
N THR A 50 -7.87 -16.77 10.64
CA THR A 50 -8.63 -15.55 10.90
C THR A 50 -10.08 -15.70 10.43
N ASP A 51 -11.00 -14.97 11.08
CA ASP A 51 -12.39 -14.83 10.62
C ASP A 51 -12.54 -13.77 9.50
N SER A 52 -11.50 -12.99 9.23
CA SER A 52 -11.50 -11.97 8.18
C SER A 52 -11.37 -12.59 6.79
N ARG A 53 -12.48 -12.63 6.05
CA ARG A 53 -12.52 -13.10 4.66
C ARG A 53 -11.63 -12.30 3.72
N GLU A 54 -11.52 -11.00 3.93
CA GLU A 54 -10.82 -10.13 3.00
C GLU A 54 -9.31 -10.43 2.98
N PRO A 55 -8.68 -10.59 1.80
CA PRO A 55 -7.24 -10.59 1.69
C PRO A 55 -6.74 -9.25 2.22
N LYS A 56 -5.83 -9.28 3.20
CA LYS A 56 -5.10 -8.08 3.60
C LYS A 56 -4.46 -7.52 2.34
N SER A 57 -4.96 -6.38 1.87
CA SER A 57 -4.45 -5.79 0.63
C SER A 57 -2.95 -5.63 0.78
N LYS A 58 -2.19 -5.95 -0.28
CA LYS A 58 -0.79 -5.53 -0.39
C LYS A 58 -0.73 -4.01 -0.62
N MET A 59 -1.47 -3.23 0.15
CA MET A 59 -0.94 -1.94 0.52
C MET A 59 0.12 -2.28 1.57
N PRO A 60 1.41 -1.94 1.37
CA PRO A 60 2.29 -1.89 2.52
C PRO A 60 1.57 -1.02 3.54
N ALA A 61 1.64 -1.40 4.80
CA ALA A 61 1.23 -0.56 5.89
C ALA A 61 2.05 0.75 5.86
N ALA A 62 1.73 1.67 4.95
CA ALA A 62 2.13 3.06 4.98
C ALA A 62 1.55 3.79 6.21
N SER A 63 0.80 3.06 7.05
CA SER A 63 0.30 3.51 8.34
C SER A 63 1.07 2.93 9.54
N ALA A 64 2.09 2.09 9.37
CA ALA A 64 2.76 1.46 10.53
C ALA A 64 4.30 1.51 10.49
N VAL A 65 4.90 2.33 9.65
CA VAL A 65 6.30 2.74 9.79
C VAL A 65 6.25 4.21 10.13
N ALA A 66 6.69 4.57 11.35
CA ALA A 66 6.84 5.91 11.90
C ALA A 66 6.77 7.03 10.84
N GLN A 67 5.57 7.56 10.59
CA GLN A 67 5.40 8.67 9.65
C GLN A 67 6.16 9.85 10.23
N ARG A 68 7.27 10.23 9.59
CA ARG A 68 7.96 11.47 9.97
C ARG A 68 6.92 12.59 9.88
N PRO A 69 6.97 13.63 10.73
CA PRO A 69 5.97 14.71 10.69
C PRO A 69 5.73 15.28 9.28
N ALA A 70 6.77 15.33 8.44
CA ALA A 70 6.69 15.73 7.03
C ALA A 70 5.83 14.78 6.15
N GLU A 71 5.90 13.46 6.36
CA GLU A 71 5.13 12.47 5.60
C GLU A 71 3.63 12.53 5.93
N VAL A 72 3.30 12.76 7.21
CA VAL A 72 1.92 12.97 7.68
C VAL A 72 1.35 14.23 7.03
N ALA A 73 2.09 15.34 7.10
CA ALA A 73 1.65 16.63 6.58
C ALA A 73 1.39 16.59 5.06
N ILE A 74 2.26 15.94 4.29
CA ILE A 74 2.11 15.85 2.84
C ILE A 74 0.91 14.97 2.45
N THR A 75 0.60 13.91 3.21
CA THR A 75 -0.51 13.00 2.89
C THR A 75 -1.87 13.73 2.81
N GLY A 76 -2.12 14.70 3.70
CA GLY A 76 -3.33 15.51 3.66
C GLY A 76 -3.42 16.42 2.42
N GLU A 77 -2.28 16.93 1.96
CA GLU A 77 -2.20 17.90 0.86
C GLU A 77 -2.21 17.25 -0.53
N LEU A 78 -1.72 16.01 -0.66
CA LEU A 78 -1.65 15.32 -1.97
C LEU A 78 -3.00 15.24 -2.68
N HIS A 79 -4.10 15.09 -1.93
CA HIS A 79 -5.45 14.98 -2.47
C HIS A 79 -5.98 16.31 -3.04
N ASN A 80 -5.38 17.44 -2.66
CA ASN A 80 -5.75 18.77 -3.11
C ASN A 80 -4.96 19.23 -4.35
N LEU A 81 -3.99 18.43 -4.80
CA LEU A 81 -3.15 18.76 -5.96
C LEU A 81 -3.82 18.27 -7.25
N SER A 82 -3.77 19.11 -8.30
CA SER A 82 -4.11 18.69 -9.66
C SER A 82 -3.06 17.73 -10.23
N ASP A 83 -3.42 16.96 -11.25
CA ASP A 83 -2.52 16.03 -11.94
C ASP A 83 -1.20 16.71 -12.37
N ARG A 84 -1.27 17.93 -12.91
CA ARG A 84 -0.08 18.70 -13.30
C ARG A 84 0.81 19.06 -12.11
N GLN A 85 0.22 19.32 -10.93
CA GLN A 85 0.96 19.61 -9.72
C GLN A 85 1.59 18.32 -9.14
N LEU A 86 0.91 17.19 -9.25
CA LEU A 86 1.44 15.88 -8.89
C LEU A 86 2.63 15.50 -9.78
N ASP A 87 2.51 15.68 -11.11
CA ASP A 87 3.61 15.44 -12.05
C ASP A 87 4.85 16.29 -11.71
N ARG A 88 4.63 17.56 -11.37
CA ARG A 88 5.71 18.47 -10.96
C ARG A 88 6.33 18.04 -9.63
N LEU A 89 5.52 17.63 -8.65
CA LEU A 89 6.00 17.10 -7.37
C LEU A 89 6.86 15.85 -7.58
N MET A 90 6.43 14.94 -8.46
CA MET A 90 7.19 13.75 -8.82
C MET A 90 8.55 14.10 -9.43
N GLY A 91 8.60 15.11 -10.30
CA GLY A 91 9.86 15.64 -10.83
C GLY A 91 10.82 16.13 -9.74
N TYR A 92 10.31 16.85 -8.73
CA TYR A 92 11.13 17.32 -7.60
C TYR A 92 11.65 16.17 -6.73
N ILE A 93 10.80 15.18 -6.42
CA ILE A 93 11.20 14.00 -5.65
C ILE A 93 12.32 13.25 -6.38
N GLN A 94 12.21 13.11 -7.70
CA GLN A 94 13.23 12.44 -8.50
C GLN A 94 14.56 13.20 -8.49
N ALA A 95 14.52 14.53 -8.67
CA ALA A 95 15.71 15.37 -8.58
C ALA A 95 16.40 15.27 -7.21
N LEU A 96 15.63 15.22 -6.11
CA LEU A 96 16.18 15.05 -4.77
C LEU A 96 16.89 13.70 -4.57
N LYS A 97 16.39 12.63 -5.16
CA LYS A 97 17.03 11.30 -5.10
C LYS A 97 18.36 11.24 -5.83
N GLU A 98 18.56 12.11 -6.81
CA GLU A 98 19.79 12.17 -7.60
C GLU A 98 20.87 13.07 -6.96
N LEU A 99 20.53 13.81 -5.90
CA LEU A 99 21.47 14.64 -5.15
C LEU A 99 22.12 13.85 -4.00
N PRO A 100 23.43 14.05 -3.73
CA PRO A 100 24.07 13.50 -2.54
C PRO A 100 23.52 14.17 -1.27
N ASP A 101 23.36 13.39 -0.20
CA ASP A 101 22.77 13.76 1.10
C ASP A 101 23.40 15.00 1.79
N SER A 102 24.52 15.51 1.29
CA SER A 102 25.21 16.70 1.79
C SER A 102 24.64 18.03 1.28
N THR A 103 23.50 18.03 0.59
CA THR A 103 22.86 19.27 0.11
C THR A 103 22.00 19.89 1.22
N THR A 104 22.55 20.91 1.87
CA THR A 104 21.81 21.77 2.80
C THR A 104 20.55 22.33 2.12
N PRO A 105 19.35 22.15 2.68
CA PRO A 105 18.13 22.65 2.03
C PRO A 105 18.15 24.19 2.00
N GLN A 106 18.11 24.77 0.79
CA GLN A 106 18.02 26.23 0.56
C GLN A 106 16.71 26.88 1.07
N ASN A 107 15.75 26.07 1.53
CA ASN A 107 14.43 26.54 1.94
C ASN A 107 14.41 27.24 3.31
N VAL A 108 15.51 27.21 4.07
CA VAL A 108 15.61 27.96 5.34
C VAL A 108 15.72 29.47 5.09
N ALA A 109 16.25 29.90 3.94
CA ALA A 109 16.52 31.31 3.65
C ALA A 109 15.28 32.14 3.26
N ILE A 110 14.18 31.50 2.83
CA ILE A 110 12.97 32.22 2.40
C ILE A 110 12.08 32.57 3.61
N ALA A 111 12.09 31.76 4.67
CA ALA A 111 11.33 32.03 5.89
C ALA A 111 11.93 33.17 6.72
N GLU A 112 13.27 33.29 6.77
CA GLU A 112 13.94 34.34 7.56
C GLU A 112 13.82 35.74 6.95
N LYS A 113 13.70 35.84 5.62
CA LYS A 113 13.53 37.15 4.97
C LYS A 113 12.16 37.77 5.24
N ASN A 114 11.10 36.96 5.28
CA ASN A 114 9.74 37.44 5.58
C ASN A 114 9.55 37.83 7.05
N ALA A 115 10.24 37.15 7.99
CA ALA A 115 10.20 37.50 9.41
C ALA A 115 10.96 38.81 9.74
N SER A 116 11.94 39.18 8.90
CA SER A 116 12.78 40.37 9.10
C SER A 116 12.10 41.66 8.64
N GLU A 117 11.22 41.58 7.63
CA GLU A 117 10.55 42.75 7.05
C GLU A 117 9.31 43.18 7.88
N GLU A 118 8.62 42.25 8.56
CA GLU A 118 7.46 42.58 9.42
C GLU A 118 7.84 43.26 10.74
N ASN A 119 9.03 43.00 11.31
CA ASN A 119 9.44 43.58 12.59
C ASN A 119 10.09 44.98 12.45
N SER A 120 10.42 45.41 11.22
CA SER A 120 10.93 46.77 10.95
C SER A 120 9.80 47.79 10.74
N SER A 121 8.63 47.35 10.26
CA SER A 121 7.48 48.24 10.02
C SER A 121 6.64 48.58 11.26
N ALA A 122 6.85 47.88 12.38
CA ALA A 122 6.09 48.07 13.62
C ALA A 122 6.76 49.04 14.63
N ALA A 123 7.92 49.60 14.32
CA ALA A 123 8.70 50.45 15.22
C ALA A 123 8.92 51.90 14.74
N GLY A 124 8.17 52.37 13.74
CA GLY A 124 8.23 53.74 13.19
C GLY A 124 7.04 54.60 13.55
#